data_AF-A0A0Q5QLG5-F1
#
_entry.id   AF-A0A0Q5QLG5-F1
#
_cell.length_a   1.000
_cell.length_b   1.000
_cell.length_c   1.000
_cell.angle_alpha   90.00
_cell.angle_beta   90.00
_cell.angle_gamma   90.00
#
_symmetry.space_group_name_H-M   'P 1'
#
loop_
_entity.id
_entity.type
_entity.pdbx_description
1 polymer ?
#
loop_
_entity_poly.entity_id
_entity_poly.type
_entity_poly.pdbx_seq_one_letter_code
_entity_poly.pdbx_strand_id
1 'polypeptide(L)'
;MSDSVPPAADCFVRLGVELIAHRWDAVVLTALRDGALRRVDLRAGIGGISDKALHESLLRLRDFRLVAKEDEGHRYRLTDVGTSFATGPVLALAQWAEANHSSLAS
;
A
#
# COMPACT_ATOMS: atom_id res chain seq x y z
N MET A 1 -17.14 -26.19 -21.24
CA MET A 1 -16.75 -24.95 -20.55
C MET A 1 -15.56 -25.33 -19.67
N SER A 2 -14.35 -25.09 -20.16
CA SER A 2 -13.13 -25.40 -19.41
C SER A 2 -12.84 -24.26 -18.47
N ASP A 3 -13.01 -24.50 -17.17
CA ASP A 3 -12.34 -23.71 -16.13
C ASP A 3 -10.87 -24.14 -16.11
N SER A 4 -10.04 -23.45 -16.89
CA SER A 4 -8.59 -23.56 -16.76
C SER A 4 -8.19 -22.76 -15.53
N VAL A 5 -7.92 -23.45 -14.43
CA VAL A 5 -7.29 -22.86 -13.24
C VAL A 5 -5.98 -22.19 -13.70
N PRO A 6 -5.80 -20.87 -13.48
CA PRO A 6 -4.60 -20.19 -13.94
C PRO A 6 -3.36 -20.79 -13.26
N PRO A 7 -2.20 -20.84 -13.93
CA PRO A 7 -0.98 -21.36 -13.35
C PRO A 7 -0.68 -20.66 -12.01
N ALA A 8 -0.17 -21.38 -11.02
CA ALA A 8 0.02 -20.86 -9.66
C ALA A 8 0.79 -19.53 -9.58
N ALA A 9 1.67 -19.26 -10.55
CA ALA A 9 2.37 -17.98 -10.69
C ALA A 9 1.41 -16.79 -10.89
N ASP A 10 0.34 -16.95 -11.67
CA ASP A 10 -0.67 -15.91 -11.91
C ASP A 10 -1.46 -15.61 -10.62
N CYS A 11 -1.66 -16.62 -9.77
CA CYS A 11 -2.32 -16.44 -8.48
C CYS A 11 -1.48 -15.54 -7.54
N PHE A 12 -0.17 -15.75 -7.49
CA PHE A 12 0.72 -14.93 -6.65
C PHE A 12 0.91 -13.51 -7.19
N VAL A 13 0.98 -13.35 -8.51
CA VAL A 13 1.00 -12.01 -9.12
C VAL A 13 -0.31 -11.27 -8.85
N ARG A 14 -1.46 -11.94 -9.01
CA ARG A 14 -2.77 -11.35 -8.69
C ARG A 14 -2.85 -10.91 -7.24
N LEU A 15 -2.42 -11.76 -6.30
CA LEU A 15 -2.35 -11.39 -4.88
C LEU A 15 -1.49 -10.14 -4.65
N GLY A 16 -0.31 -10.06 -5.27
CA GLY A 16 0.56 -8.89 -5.18
C GLY A 16 -0.09 -7.61 -5.74
N VAL A 17 -0.82 -7.72 -6.85
CA VAL A 17 -1.55 -6.60 -7.47
C VAL A 17 -2.74 -6.16 -6.61
N GLU A 18 -3.50 -7.09 -6.03
CA GLU A 18 -4.64 -6.80 -5.15
C GLU A 18 -4.22 -5.92 -3.96
N LEU A 19 -3.01 -6.12 -3.42
CA LEU A 19 -2.46 -5.32 -2.32
C LEU A 19 -2.25 -3.84 -2.66
N ILE A 20 -2.10 -3.49 -3.95
CA ILE A 20 -1.80 -2.12 -4.41
C ILE A 20 -2.85 -1.55 -5.37
N ALA A 21 -3.87 -2.33 -5.73
CA ALA A 21 -4.92 -1.93 -6.65
C ALA A 21 -5.77 -0.76 -6.09
N HIS A 22 -5.83 -0.61 -4.77
CA HIS A 22 -6.50 0.51 -4.13
C HIS A 22 -5.63 1.76 -4.11
N ARG A 23 -6.13 2.84 -4.72
CA ARG A 23 -5.44 4.13 -4.97
C ARG A 23 -4.57 4.65 -3.81
N TRP A 24 -5.02 4.48 -2.58
CA TRP A 24 -4.37 5.07 -1.40
C TRP A 24 -3.46 4.11 -0.63
N ASP A 25 -3.52 2.81 -0.90
CA ASP A 25 -2.85 1.82 -0.06
C ASP A 25 -1.32 1.94 -0.22
N ALA A 26 -0.82 2.05 -1.46
CA ALA A 26 0.61 2.31 -1.73
C ALA A 26 1.10 3.66 -1.17
N VAL A 27 0.23 4.68 -1.16
CA VAL A 27 0.57 6.02 -0.63
C VAL A 27 0.68 5.99 0.88
N VAL A 28 -0.25 5.32 1.57
CA VAL A 28 -0.21 5.13 3.03
C VAL A 28 1.01 4.31 3.45
N LEU A 29 1.32 3.23 2.72
CA LEU A 29 2.52 2.44 2.95
C LEU A 29 3.79 3.28 2.81
N THR A 30 3.86 4.12 1.77
CA THR A 30 4.98 5.03 1.53
C THR A 30 5.14 6.04 2.67
N ALA A 31 4.05 6.65 3.13
CA ALA A 31 4.08 7.63 4.22
C ALA A 31 4.51 7.03 5.57
N LEU A 32 4.34 5.72 5.78
CA LEU A 32 4.74 5.02 7.00
C LEU A 32 6.18 4.48 6.98
N ARG A 33 6.91 4.64 5.87
CA ARG A 33 8.27 4.10 5.73
C ARG A 33 9.26 4.64 6.77
N ASP A 34 9.09 5.88 7.18
CA ASP A 34 10.00 6.56 8.12
C ASP A 34 9.63 6.35 9.59
N GLY A 35 8.51 5.66 9.87
CA GLY A 35 8.14 5.26 11.22
C GLY A 35 6.65 5.36 11.54
N ALA A 36 6.35 5.16 12.82
CA ALA A 36 4.98 5.13 13.32
C ALA A 36 4.36 6.54 13.36
N LEU A 37 3.17 6.71 12.78
CA LEU A 37 2.47 8.00 12.70
C LEU A 37 1.05 7.91 13.24
N ARG A 38 0.55 9.00 13.85
CA ARG A 38 -0.89 9.08 14.19
C ARG A 38 -1.71 9.27 12.91
N ARG A 39 -2.99 8.92 12.96
CA ARG A 39 -3.91 9.09 11.82
C ARG A 39 -3.97 10.54 11.30
N VAL A 40 -3.90 11.52 12.22
CA VAL A 40 -3.92 12.94 11.85
C VAL A 40 -2.65 13.34 11.09
N ASP A 41 -1.49 12.88 11.55
CA ASP A 41 -0.19 13.17 10.93
C ASP A 41 -0.09 12.49 9.56
N LEU A 42 -0.56 11.23 9.45
CA LEU A 42 -0.66 10.52 8.17
C LEU A 42 -1.51 11.28 7.17
N ARG A 43 -2.71 11.73 7.58
CA ARG A 43 -3.60 12.46 6.68
C ARG A 43 -2.95 13.76 6.21
N ALA A 44 -2.32 14.50 7.13
CA ALA A 44 -1.67 15.77 6.84
C ALA A 44 -0.49 15.58 5.88
N GLY A 45 0.36 14.57 6.11
CA GLY A 45 1.53 14.29 5.28
C GLY A 45 1.18 13.75 3.89
N ILE A 46 0.13 12.95 3.76
CA ILE A 46 -0.31 12.43 2.46
C ILE A 46 -0.93 13.53 1.59
N GLY A 47 -1.79 14.37 2.18
CA GLY A 47 -2.52 15.41 1.44
C GLY A 47 -3.55 14.85 0.45
N GLY A 48 -4.68 15.53 0.28
CA GLY A 48 -5.72 15.15 -0.70
C GLY A 48 -6.50 13.85 -0.41
N ILE A 49 -6.09 13.05 0.60
CA ILE A 49 -6.85 11.89 1.08
C ILE A 49 -7.97 12.33 2.03
N SER A 50 -9.17 11.78 1.81
CA SER A 50 -10.30 11.99 2.71
C SER A 50 -10.18 11.14 3.98
N ASP A 51 -10.88 11.52 5.06
CA ASP A 51 -10.93 10.74 6.29
C ASP A 51 -11.39 9.30 6.07
N LYS A 52 -12.43 9.16 5.26
CA LYS A 52 -13.03 7.87 4.89
C LYS A 52 -12.03 7.03 4.11
N ALA A 53 -11.39 7.60 3.08
CA ALA A 53 -10.41 6.89 2.28
C ALA A 53 -9.21 6.42 3.11
N LEU A 54 -8.68 7.28 4.00
CA LEU A 54 -7.60 6.90 4.90
C LEU A 54 -8.02 5.79 5.86
N HIS A 55 -9.23 5.86 6.42
CA HIS A 55 -9.76 4.83 7.30
C HIS A 55 -9.87 3.48 6.58
N GLU A 56 -10.46 3.46 5.38
CA GLU A 56 -10.62 2.26 4.56
C GLU A 56 -9.27 1.66 4.15
N SER A 57 -8.28 2.48 3.78
CA SER A 57 -6.92 2.03 3.50
C SER A 57 -6.25 1.41 4.72
N LEU A 58 -6.33 2.07 5.89
CA LEU A 58 -5.75 1.52 7.11
C LEU A 58 -6.43 0.22 7.56
N LEU A 59 -7.73 0.05 7.31
CA LEU A 59 -8.40 -1.22 7.55
C LEU A 59 -7.86 -2.32 6.62
N ARG A 60 -7.88 -2.11 5.31
CA ARG A 60 -7.37 -3.10 4.34
C ARG A 60 -5.92 -3.49 4.60
N LEU A 61 -5.04 -2.51 4.81
CA LEU A 61 -3.62 -2.76 5.08
C LEU A 61 -3.40 -3.53 6.40
N ARG A 62 -4.29 -3.39 7.38
CA ARG A 62 -4.26 -4.19 8.62
C ARG A 62 -4.80 -5.60 8.40
N ASP A 63 -5.84 -5.77 7.59
CA ASP A 63 -6.38 -7.07 7.22
C ASP A 63 -5.33 -7.90 6.46
N PHE A 64 -4.55 -7.26 5.59
CA PHE A 64 -3.38 -7.85 4.92
C PHE A 64 -2.13 -7.94 5.80
N ARG A 65 -2.20 -7.53 7.08
CA ARG A 65 -1.09 -7.56 8.05
C ARG A 65 0.15 -6.75 7.63
N LEU A 66 -0.01 -5.79 6.72
CA LEU A 66 1.06 -4.87 6.29
C LEU A 66 1.21 -3.70 7.27
N VAL A 67 0.14 -3.31 7.94
CA VAL A 67 0.13 -2.23 8.94
C VAL A 67 -0.34 -2.79 10.29
N ALA A 68 0.29 -2.32 11.36
CA ALA A 68 -0.16 -2.53 12.73
C ALA A 68 -0.59 -1.21 13.35
N LYS A 69 -1.60 -1.26 14.24
CA LYS A 69 -1.98 -0.14 15.10
C LYS A 69 -1.37 -0.39 16.48
N GLU A 70 -0.63 0.58 16.99
CA GLU A 70 -0.13 0.60 18.36
C GLU A 70 -1.26 1.09 19.28
N ASP A 71 -1.57 0.31 20.31
CA ASP A 71 -2.65 0.64 21.25
C ASP A 71 -2.30 1.90 22.03
N GLU A 72 -1.07 1.97 22.54
CA GLU A 72 -0.51 3.16 23.19
C GLU A 72 -0.19 4.25 22.14
N GLY A 73 -0.85 5.41 22.26
CA GLY A 73 -0.61 6.56 21.39
C GLY A 73 -1.33 6.54 20.05
N HIS A 74 -2.09 5.48 19.74
CA HIS A 74 -2.93 5.35 18.55
C HIS A 74 -2.18 5.63 17.24
N ARG A 75 -0.94 5.13 17.15
CA ARG A 75 -0.10 5.24 15.96
C ARG A 75 -0.26 4.03 15.07
N TYR A 76 0.05 4.21 13.80
CA TYR A 76 0.10 3.16 12.80
C TYR A 76 1.55 3.01 12.36
N ARG A 77 2.00 1.78 12.16
CA ARG A 77 3.35 1.48 11.66
C ARG A 77 3.30 0.32 10.68
N LEU A 78 4.33 0.22 9.84
CA LEU A 78 4.53 -0.98 9.04
C LEU A 78 4.87 -2.17 9.96
N THR A 79 4.39 -3.35 9.56
CA THR A 79 4.94 -4.63 10.03
C THR A 79 6.20 -4.96 9.23
N ASP A 80 6.93 -6.02 9.59
CA ASP A 80 8.12 -6.42 8.83
C ASP A 80 7.80 -6.75 7.36
N VAL A 81 6.67 -7.42 7.12
CA VAL A 81 6.17 -7.68 5.76
C VAL A 81 5.71 -6.40 5.08
N GLY A 82 5.07 -5.48 5.81
CA GLY A 82 4.69 -4.16 5.31
C GLY A 82 5.89 -3.32 4.88
N THR A 83 6.96 -3.35 5.67
CA THR A 83 8.23 -2.67 5.38
C THR A 83 8.85 -3.24 4.11
N SER A 84 9.01 -4.57 4.03
CA SER A 84 9.52 -5.25 2.83
C SER A 84 8.71 -4.89 1.57
N PHE A 85 7.38 -4.88 1.69
CA PHE A 85 6.49 -4.55 0.59
C PHE A 85 6.61 -3.07 0.16
N ALA A 86 6.70 -2.15 1.12
CA ALA A 86 6.84 -0.72 0.87
C ALA A 86 8.21 -0.35 0.25
N THR A 87 9.30 -0.99 0.71
CA THR A 87 10.65 -0.67 0.25
C THR A 87 11.09 -1.47 -0.99
N GLY A 88 10.41 -2.56 -1.30
CA GLY A 88 10.66 -3.36 -2.50
C GLY A 88 9.61 -3.07 -3.59
N PRO A 89 8.51 -3.85 -3.67
CA PRO A 89 7.50 -3.73 -4.72
C PRO A 89 6.95 -2.31 -4.95
N VAL A 90 6.53 -1.61 -3.89
CA VAL A 90 5.93 -0.27 -4.04
C VAL A 90 6.97 0.74 -4.55
N LEU A 91 8.19 0.70 -4.01
CA LEU A 91 9.28 1.56 -4.46
C LEU A 91 9.67 1.28 -5.92
N ALA A 92 9.79 0.02 -6.30
CA ALA A 92 10.11 -0.37 -7.67
C ALA A 92 9.03 0.11 -8.66
N LEU A 93 7.76 0.01 -8.30
CA LEU A 93 6.65 0.52 -9.11
C LEU A 93 6.73 2.04 -9.26
N ALA A 94 7.00 2.77 -8.16
CA ALA A 94 7.14 4.22 -8.19
C ALA A 94 8.31 4.66 -9.09
N GLN A 95 9.46 4.00 -8.97
CA GLN A 95 10.65 4.28 -9.80
C GLN A 95 10.40 4.00 -11.28
N TRP A 96 9.71 2.89 -11.60
CA TRP A 96 9.35 2.58 -12.98
C TRP A 96 8.39 3.64 -13.54
N ALA A 97 7.37 4.05 -12.78
CA ALA A 97 6.42 5.07 -13.21
C ALA A 97 7.10 6.42 -13.43
N GLU A 98 8.01 6.82 -12.53
CA GLU A 98 8.83 8.02 -12.67
C GLU A 98 9.69 7.96 -13.93
N ALA A 99 10.37 6.84 -14.19
CA ALA A 99 11.20 6.68 -15.38
C ALA A 99 10.42 6.70 -16.70
N ASN A 100 9.12 6.40 -16.68
CA ASN A 100 8.29 6.27 -17.89
C ASN A 100 7.14 7.28 -17.98
N HIS A 101 7.06 8.25 -17.06
CA HIS A 101 5.91 9.16 -16.94
C HIS A 101 5.61 9.91 -18.24
N SER A 102 6.62 10.30 -19.02
CA SER A 102 6.46 10.99 -20.30
C SER A 102 5.75 10.14 -21.34
N SER A 103 5.97 8.83 -21.34
CA SER A 103 5.34 7.89 -22.27
C SER A 103 3.93 7.49 -21.85
N LEU A 104 3.60 7.63 -20.55
CA LEU A 104 2.26 7.35 -20.00
C LEU A 104 1.30 8.52 -20.17
N ALA A 105 1.80 9.76 -20.25
CA ALA A 105 1.00 10.98 -20.39
C ALA A 105 0.60 11.30 -21.85
N SER A 106 0.68 10.32 -22.76
CA SER A 106 0.32 10.43 -24.18
C SER A 106 -1.15 10.07 -24.44
#